data_AF-A0A7V4PA51-F1
#
_entry.id   AF-A0A7V4PA51-F1
#
_cell.length_a   1.000
_cell.length_b   1.000
_cell.length_c   1.000
_cell.angle_alpha   90.00
_cell.angle_beta   90.00
_cell.angle_gamma   90.00
#
_symmetry.space_group_name_H-M   'P 1'
#
loop_
_entity.id
_entity.type
_entity.pdbx_description
1 polymer ?
#
loop_
_entity_poly.entity_id
_entity_poly.type
_entity_poly.pdbx_seq_one_letter_code
_entity_poly.pdbx_strand_id
1 'polypeptide(L)'
;RQVAAVLAPNAKVVVVDAVLSSGNAPDPNKALDVGIMALLEGRERTAEDFARLFARAGLALIRIIPTPAPSTLSLVEGGKA
;
A
#
# COMPACT_ATOMS: atom_id res chain seq x y z
N ARG A 1 10.21 -1.48 8.69
CA ARG A 1 10.96 -1.72 9.96
C ARG A 1 11.91 -0.57 10.28
N GLN A 2 12.89 -0.24 9.41
CA GLN A 2 13.80 0.89 9.65
C GLN A 2 13.06 2.22 9.84
N VAL A 3 12.11 2.56 8.96
CA VAL A 3 11.25 3.74 9.10
C VAL A 3 10.51 3.72 10.45
N ALA A 4 9.91 2.58 10.80
CA ALA A 4 9.17 2.44 12.05
C ALA A 4 10.04 2.62 13.30
N ALA A 5 11.35 2.30 13.24
CA ALA A 5 12.26 2.43 14.36
C ALA A 5 12.54 3.91 14.73
N VAL A 6 12.51 4.81 13.75
CA VAL A 6 12.81 6.25 13.92
C VAL A 6 11.59 7.16 13.83
N LEU A 7 10.40 6.60 13.59
CA LEU A 7 9.16 7.35 13.47
C LEU A 7 8.78 7.98 14.83
N ALA A 8 8.60 9.30 14.87
CA ALA A 8 8.12 10.00 16.06
C ALA A 8 6.69 9.53 16.45
N PRO A 9 6.28 9.63 17.73
CA PRO A 9 5.00 9.07 18.20
C PRO A 9 3.77 9.49 17.40
N ASN A 10 3.71 10.74 16.94
CA ASN A 10 2.58 11.30 16.17
C ASN A 10 2.86 11.42 14.67
N ALA A 11 4.01 10.93 14.20
CA ALA A 11 4.35 10.98 12.78
C ALA A 11 3.68 9.83 12.03
N LYS A 12 3.42 10.06 10.74
CA LYS A 12 2.87 9.07 9.82
C LYS A 12 3.89 8.71 8.76
N VAL A 13 3.88 7.45 8.33
CA VAL A 13 4.46 7.05 7.05
C VAL A 13 3.36 7.08 6.01
N VAL A 14 3.67 7.58 4.82
CA VAL A 14 2.76 7.58 3.67
C VAL A 14 3.41 6.76 2.57
N VAL A 15 2.79 5.64 2.23
CA VAL A 15 3.18 4.85 1.05
C VAL A 15 2.27 5.29 -0.10
N VAL A 16 2.88 5.66 -1.23
CA VAL A 16 2.16 6.04 -2.45
C VAL A 16 2.26 4.86 -3.40
N ASP A 17 1.17 4.11 -3.55
CA ASP A 17 1.20 2.87 -4.33
C ASP A 17 -0.20 2.49 -4.83
N ALA A 18 -0.28 1.55 -5.76
CA ALA A 18 -1.55 0.97 -6.15
C ALA A 18 -2.09 0.08 -5.01
N VAL A 19 -3.39 0.20 -4.73
CA VAL A 19 -4.08 -0.68 -3.79
C VAL A 19 -5.05 -1.52 -4.59
N LEU A 20 -4.71 -2.80 -4.77
CA LEU A 20 -5.53 -3.73 -5.53
C LEU A 20 -6.89 -3.95 -4.87
N SER A 21 -7.94 -3.78 -5.65
CA SER A 21 -9.28 -4.21 -5.27
C SER A 21 -9.37 -5.75 -5.22
N SER A 22 -10.11 -6.26 -4.24
CA SER A 22 -10.36 -7.70 -4.11
C SER A 22 -11.37 -8.20 -5.15
N GLY A 23 -11.36 -9.52 -5.40
CA GLY A 23 -12.26 -10.16 -6.36
C GLY A 23 -11.91 -9.87 -7.83
N ASN A 24 -12.88 -10.07 -8.72
CA ASN A 24 -12.65 -10.10 -10.18
C ASN A 24 -13.21 -8.88 -10.93
N ALA A 25 -13.66 -7.84 -10.23
CA ALA A 25 -14.10 -6.61 -10.86
C ALA A 25 -12.96 -5.95 -11.68
N PRO A 26 -13.27 -5.22 -12.76
CA PRO A 26 -12.26 -4.48 -13.52
C PRO A 26 -11.50 -3.50 -12.62
N ASP A 27 -10.18 -3.56 -12.69
CA ASP A 27 -9.27 -2.68 -11.96
C ASP A 27 -8.01 -2.48 -12.82
N PRO A 28 -7.68 -1.24 -13.23
CA PRO A 28 -6.51 -0.99 -14.06
C PRO A 28 -5.20 -1.45 -13.42
N ASN A 29 -5.14 -1.52 -12.08
CA ASN A 29 -3.94 -1.93 -11.35
C ASN A 29 -3.68 -3.45 -11.46
N LYS A 30 -4.68 -4.27 -11.87
CA LYS A 30 -4.46 -5.71 -12.09
C LYS A 30 -3.59 -5.98 -13.31
N ALA A 31 -3.75 -5.21 -14.37
CA ALA A 31 -2.88 -5.30 -15.54
C ALA A 31 -1.45 -4.83 -15.21
N LEU A 32 -1.33 -3.80 -14.37
CA LEU A 32 -0.04 -3.34 -13.84
C LEU A 32 0.65 -4.44 -13.01
N ASP A 33 -0.06 -5.11 -12.10
CA ASP A 33 0.49 -6.20 -11.27
C ASP A 33 1.04 -7.36 -12.11
N VAL A 34 0.35 -7.74 -13.19
CA VAL A 34 0.87 -8.73 -14.15
C VAL A 34 2.14 -8.22 -14.83
N GLY A 35 2.21 -6.93 -15.19
CA GLY A 35 3.41 -6.31 -15.73
C GLY A 35 4.58 -6.33 -14.74
N ILE A 36 4.32 -6.03 -13.46
CA ILE A 36 5.32 -6.12 -12.39
C ILE A 36 5.80 -7.56 -12.26
N MET A 37 4.90 -8.55 -12.21
CA MET A 37 5.27 -9.97 -12.15
C MET A 37 6.15 -10.41 -13.33
N ALA A 38 5.88 -9.90 -14.53
CA ALA A 38 6.62 -10.27 -15.73
C ALA A 38 8.01 -9.62 -15.82
N LEU A 39 8.18 -8.42 -15.26
CA LEU A 39 9.35 -7.57 -15.52
C LEU A 39 10.22 -7.33 -14.28
N LEU A 40 9.68 -7.50 -13.08
CA LEU A 40 10.30 -7.16 -11.82
C LEU A 40 10.09 -8.28 -10.79
N GLU A 41 10.85 -8.21 -9.70
CA GLU A 41 10.53 -8.98 -8.50
C GLU A 41 9.55 -8.18 -7.65
N GLY A 42 8.29 -8.61 -7.60
CA GLY A 42 7.32 -7.91 -6.79
C GLY A 42 5.88 -8.30 -7.09
N ARG A 43 4.98 -7.60 -6.41
CA ARG A 43 3.54 -7.61 -6.64
C ARG A 43 2.94 -6.36 -6.04
N GLU A 44 1.84 -5.94 -6.62
CA GLU A 44 0.91 -5.01 -6.01
C GLU A 44 0.23 -5.65 -4.79
N ARG A 45 -0.35 -4.81 -3.94
CA ARG A 45 -0.88 -5.24 -2.64
C ARG A 45 -2.32 -4.80 -2.45
N THR A 46 -3.09 -5.68 -1.84
CA THR A 46 -4.42 -5.33 -1.32
C THR A 46 -4.30 -4.52 -0.03
N ALA A 47 -5.40 -3.91 0.42
CA ALA A 47 -5.46 -3.24 1.72
C ALA A 47 -5.05 -4.19 2.88
N GLU A 48 -5.44 -5.47 2.81
CA GLU A 48 -5.09 -6.49 3.80
C GLU A 48 -3.61 -6.88 3.77
N ASP A 49 -3.00 -6.92 2.58
CA ASP A 49 -1.54 -7.09 2.46
C ASP A 49 -0.78 -5.92 3.08
N PHE A 50 -1.23 -4.68 2.85
CA PHE A 50 -0.64 -3.48 3.47
C PHE A 50 -0.78 -3.50 4.99
N ALA A 51 -1.97 -3.84 5.51
CA ALA A 51 -2.18 -3.97 6.95
C ALA A 51 -1.22 -4.98 7.58
N ARG A 52 -1.06 -6.16 6.95
CA ARG A 52 -0.09 -7.18 7.40
C ARG A 52 1.36 -6.70 7.27
N LEU A 53 1.70 -5.97 6.21
CA LEU A 53 3.05 -5.43 6.01
C LEU A 53 3.41 -4.41 7.09
N PHE A 54 2.49 -3.48 7.39
CA PHE A 54 2.67 -2.51 8.47
C PHE A 54 2.76 -3.19 9.83
N ALA A 55 1.88 -4.16 10.14
CA ALA A 55 1.94 -4.90 11.39
C ALA A 55 3.30 -5.59 11.58
N ARG A 56 3.82 -6.27 10.54
CA ARG A 56 5.16 -6.90 10.54
C ARG A 56 6.32 -5.90 10.67
N ALA A 57 6.05 -4.61 10.43
CA ALA A 57 6.99 -3.52 10.58
C ALA A 57 6.87 -2.79 11.92
N GLY A 58 5.90 -3.12 12.79
CA GLY A 58 5.61 -2.41 14.03
C GLY A 58 4.80 -1.12 13.82
N LEU A 59 3.95 -1.10 12.79
CA LEU A 59 3.08 0.01 12.43
C LEU A 59 1.63 -0.47 12.30
N ALA A 60 0.68 0.45 12.47
CA ALA A 60 -0.74 0.21 12.20
C ALA A 60 -1.17 0.95 10.92
N LEU A 61 -2.02 0.31 10.10
CA LEU A 61 -2.68 0.97 8.97
C LEU A 61 -3.76 1.93 9.51
N ILE A 62 -3.65 3.21 9.16
CA ILE A 62 -4.57 4.26 9.62
C ILE A 62 -5.70 4.44 8.61
N ARG A 63 -5.37 4.65 7.34
CA ARG A 63 -6.34 4.86 6.26
C ARG A 63 -5.69 4.70 4.89
N ILE A 64 -6.53 4.50 3.90
CA ILE A 64 -6.17 4.49 2.48
C ILE A 64 -6.97 5.60 1.80
N ILE A 65 -6.31 6.52 1.11
CA ILE A 65 -6.94 7.62 0.40
C ILE A 65 -6.68 7.43 -1.11
N PRO A 66 -7.72 7.13 -1.91
CA PRO A 66 -7.55 7.05 -3.35
C PRO A 66 -7.26 8.44 -3.93
N THR A 67 -6.36 8.50 -4.92
CA THR A 67 -6.18 9.73 -5.70
C THR A 67 -7.26 9.83 -6.79
N PRO A 68 -7.67 11.04 -7.18
CA PRO A 68 -8.67 11.20 -8.24
C PRO A 68 -8.10 10.81 -9.62
N ALA A 69 -9.01 10.40 -10.52
CA ALA A 69 -8.67 10.12 -11.91
C ALA A 69 -7.94 11.31 -12.58
N PRO A 70 -7.00 11.07 -13.50
CA PRO A 70 -6.68 9.77 -14.13
C PRO A 70 -5.70 8.88 -13.35
N SER A 71 -5.26 9.28 -12.17
CA SER A 71 -4.35 8.48 -11.35
C SER A 71 -5.05 7.24 -10.79
N THR A 72 -4.31 6.13 -10.70
CA THR A 72 -4.78 4.86 -10.10
C THR A 72 -4.12 4.55 -8.75
N LEU A 73 -3.28 5.46 -8.25
CA LEU A 73 -2.53 5.32 -7.01
C LEU A 73 -3.37 5.75 -5.78
N SER A 74 -2.94 5.28 -4.61
CA SER A 74 -3.51 5.66 -3.33
C SER A 74 -2.42 6.09 -2.34
N LEU A 75 -2.81 6.92 -1.37
CA LEU A 75 -2.01 7.23 -0.19
C LEU A 75 -2.38 6.25 0.92
N VAL A 76 -1.46 5.36 1.28
CA VAL A 76 -1.62 4.39 2.36
C VAL A 76 -0.89 4.92 3.59
N GLU A 77 -1.66 5.45 4.55
CA GLU A 77 -1.12 6.04 5.77
C GLU A 77 -0.94 4.97 6.86
N GLY A 78 0.27 4.91 7.43
CA GLY A 78 0.58 4.12 8.61
C GLY A 78 1.16 4.97 9.74
N GLY A 79 1.01 4.50 10.98
CA GLY A 79 1.60 5.14 12.17
C GLY A 79 2.13 4.12 13.16
N LYS A 80 2.71 4.58 14.28
CA LYS A 80 3.04 3.68 15.40
C LYS A 80 1.77 2.93 15.82
N ALA A 81 1.92 1.61 16.00
CA ALA A 81 0.86 0.77 16.58
C ALA A 81 0.64 1.12 18.05
#